data_AF-A0A559JBU5-F1
#
_entry.id   AF-A0A559JBU5-F1
#
_cell.length_a   1.000
_cell.length_b   1.000
_cell.length_c   1.000
_cell.angle_alpha   90.00
_cell.angle_beta   90.00
_cell.angle_gamma   90.00
#
_symmetry.space_group_name_H-M   'P 1'
#
loop_
_entity.id
_entity.type
_entity.pdbx_description
1 polymer ?
#
loop_
_entity_poly.entity_id
_entity_poly.type
_entity_poly.pdbx_seq_one_letter_code
_entity_poly.pdbx_strand_id
1 'polypeptide(L)'
;MKKSILIISTMVMLAFASFGVGAYAATKYSLIVNGKLVKADIREINGTQYAPIKTITDAIGGYDYKYDKKTGAIDITSKVTTKTTIGLSRSNPAPLGTAVSVDVADILNPYSATVTINEVVRGEEAWKLVQTANMFNDAPKDGFEYIVAKISAKATKTKKTDSQIDISNYSFTLVSPVGKDYENQFAVAPEPALSLKLYAGASGSGYAVFTVDKKDTDPLLTFGRKYDGTGGAWFKLK
;
A
#
# COMPACT_ATOMS: atom_id res chain seq x y z
N MET A 1 29.67 71.97 -6.06
CA MET A 1 30.94 71.55 -5.44
C MET A 1 30.72 70.26 -4.65
N LYS A 2 31.59 69.26 -4.85
CA LYS A 2 31.79 67.99 -4.09
C LYS A 2 30.69 66.91 -4.28
N LYS A 3 30.92 65.89 -5.14
CA LYS A 3 31.57 64.56 -4.89
C LYS A 3 30.72 63.72 -3.89
N SER A 4 30.28 62.48 -4.13
CA SER A 4 30.84 61.36 -4.91
C SER A 4 29.92 60.10 -4.92
N ILE A 5 29.96 59.32 -6.02
CA ILE A 5 30.02 57.82 -6.12
C ILE A 5 28.85 57.00 -5.53
N LEU A 6 27.92 56.47 -6.34
CA LEU A 6 27.86 55.12 -6.97
C LEU A 6 28.02 53.92 -6.01
N ILE A 7 27.02 53.02 -5.94
CA ILE A 7 27.15 51.57 -6.21
C ILE A 7 25.76 50.90 -6.25
N ILE A 8 25.63 50.14 -7.34
CA ILE A 8 24.62 49.19 -7.81
C ILE A 8 24.39 48.03 -6.82
N SER A 9 23.14 47.56 -6.67
CA SER A 9 22.79 46.14 -6.88
C SER A 9 21.28 45.89 -6.81
N THR A 10 20.72 45.67 -8.00
CA THR A 10 19.50 44.92 -8.32
C THR A 10 19.15 43.80 -7.35
N MET A 11 17.88 43.74 -6.91
CA MET A 11 17.17 42.46 -6.80
C MET A 11 15.65 42.63 -7.01
N VAL A 12 15.25 42.34 -8.25
CA VAL A 12 14.03 41.67 -8.70
C VAL A 12 12.69 42.16 -8.16
N MET A 13 12.03 42.94 -9.01
CA MET A 13 10.59 43.09 -9.12
C MET A 13 9.96 41.74 -9.52
N LEU A 14 9.01 41.21 -8.74
CA LEU A 14 7.95 40.35 -9.27
C LEU A 14 6.62 40.73 -8.63
N ALA A 15 5.71 41.15 -9.50
CA ALA A 15 4.35 41.59 -9.23
C ALA A 15 3.35 40.43 -9.26
N PHE A 16 2.15 40.75 -8.77
CA PHE A 16 0.87 40.00 -8.84
C PHE A 16 0.71 38.86 -7.82
N ALA A 17 -0.40 38.70 -7.11
CA ALA A 17 -1.75 39.20 -7.33
C ALA A 17 -2.48 39.43 -6.00
N SER A 18 -3.35 40.44 -6.02
CA SER A 18 -4.35 40.77 -5.01
C SER A 18 -5.31 39.60 -4.74
N PHE A 19 -5.33 39.11 -3.51
CA PHE A 19 -6.55 38.65 -2.87
C PHE A 19 -6.59 39.24 -1.46
N GLY A 20 -7.68 39.96 -1.17
CA GLY A 20 -7.85 40.71 0.06
C GLY A 20 -7.71 39.81 1.28
N VAL A 21 -6.68 40.07 2.07
CA VAL A 21 -6.57 39.54 3.42
C VAL A 21 -7.06 40.64 4.34
N GLY A 22 -8.32 40.54 4.75
CA GLY A 22 -8.79 41.25 5.94
C GLY A 22 -7.80 40.96 7.07
N ALA A 23 -7.39 42.03 7.76
CA ALA A 23 -6.36 42.00 8.80
C ALA A 23 -6.61 40.84 9.79
N TYR A 24 -5.80 39.78 9.67
CA TYR A 24 -5.65 38.79 10.74
C TYR A 24 -4.41 39.19 11.53
N ALA A 25 -4.62 39.52 12.82
CA ALA A 25 -3.54 39.74 13.76
C ALA A 25 -2.54 38.57 13.73
N ALA A 26 -1.24 38.86 13.79
CA ALA A 26 -0.19 37.86 13.81
C ALA A 26 -0.37 36.93 15.03
N THR A 27 -0.74 35.67 14.79
CA THR A 27 -0.87 34.66 15.84
C THR A 27 0.51 34.24 16.34
N LYS A 28 0.73 34.32 17.66
CA LYS A 28 2.01 33.97 18.33
C LYS A 28 2.46 32.51 18.13
N TYR A 29 1.52 31.61 17.82
CA TYR A 29 1.76 30.17 17.70
C TYR A 29 1.46 29.66 16.29
N SER A 30 2.20 28.64 15.88
CA SER A 30 1.97 27.91 14.62
C SER A 30 1.67 26.44 14.94
N LEU A 31 0.59 25.90 14.37
CA LEU A 31 0.30 24.47 14.43
C LEU A 31 0.76 23.82 13.13
N ILE A 32 1.63 22.82 13.23
CA ILE A 32 2.08 22.03 12.10
C ILE A 32 1.68 20.58 12.36
N VAL A 33 0.88 20.00 11.47
CA VAL A 33 0.46 18.60 11.53
C VAL A 33 0.90 17.93 10.24
N ASN A 34 1.66 16.83 10.34
CA ASN A 34 2.20 16.10 9.18
C ASN A 34 2.97 17.01 8.19
N GLY A 35 3.76 17.96 8.71
CA GLY A 35 4.56 18.88 7.90
C GLY A 35 3.76 20.01 7.21
N LYS A 36 2.43 20.06 7.38
CA LYS A 36 1.57 21.11 6.83
C LYS A 36 1.19 22.11 7.91
N LEU A 37 1.30 23.41 7.60
CA LEU A 37 0.80 24.48 8.46
C LEU A 37 -0.73 24.43 8.52
N VAL A 38 -1.27 24.36 9.74
CA VAL A 38 -2.71 24.30 10.04
C VAL A 38 -3.13 25.59 10.72
N LYS A 39 -4.17 26.23 10.18
CA LYS A 39 -4.77 27.41 10.82
C LYS A 39 -5.57 26.95 12.05
N ALA A 40 -5.10 27.33 13.23
CA ALA A 40 -5.73 27.00 14.51
C ALA A 40 -5.74 28.22 15.45
N ASP A 41 -6.81 28.38 16.24
CA ASP A 41 -6.84 29.33 17.35
C ASP A 41 -6.17 28.69 18.57
N ILE A 42 -4.87 28.94 18.76
CA ILE A 42 -4.08 28.34 19.84
C ILE A 42 -4.02 29.32 21.02
N ARG A 43 -4.35 28.83 22.21
CA ARG A 43 -4.32 29.61 23.46
C ARG A 43 -3.39 28.96 24.46
N GLU A 44 -2.73 29.76 25.29
CA GLU A 44 -1.92 29.26 26.40
C GLU A 44 -2.65 29.51 27.72
N ILE A 45 -2.83 28.46 28.52
CA ILE A 45 -3.42 28.54 29.86
C ILE A 45 -2.49 27.80 30.81
N ASN A 46 -1.94 28.52 31.79
CA ASN A 46 -0.98 27.98 32.77
C ASN A 46 0.24 27.28 32.13
N GLY A 47 0.76 27.84 31.03
CA GLY A 47 1.89 27.26 30.28
C GLY A 47 1.52 26.14 29.31
N THR A 48 0.25 25.69 29.28
CA THR A 48 -0.22 24.63 28.39
C THR A 48 -0.94 25.21 27.18
N GLN A 49 -0.63 24.73 25.98
CA GLN A 49 -1.26 25.16 24.73
C GLN A 49 -2.53 24.35 24.45
N TYR A 50 -3.62 25.06 24.15
CA TYR A 50 -4.92 24.51 23.82
C TYR A 50 -5.25 24.87 22.38
N ALA A 51 -5.76 23.89 21.63
CA ALA A 51 -6.24 24.07 20.28
C ALA A 51 -7.63 23.43 20.14
N PRO A 52 -8.48 23.89 19.20
CA PRO A 52 -9.81 23.33 19.01
C PRO A 52 -9.70 21.87 18.59
N ILE A 53 -10.40 20.99 19.31
CA ILE A 53 -10.38 19.54 19.06
C ILE A 53 -10.74 19.22 17.62
N LYS A 54 -11.74 19.90 17.05
CA LYS A 54 -12.11 19.80 15.63
C LYS A 54 -10.92 20.06 14.69
N THR A 55 -10.18 21.13 14.94
CA THR A 55 -9.02 21.49 14.13
C THR A 55 -7.94 20.41 14.21
N ILE A 56 -7.73 19.85 15.40
CA ILE A 56 -6.78 18.76 15.60
C ILE A 56 -7.24 17.48 14.89
N THR A 57 -8.49 17.04 15.07
CA THR A 57 -9.02 15.82 14.44
C THR A 57 -9.09 15.94 12.92
N ASP A 58 -9.45 17.11 12.38
CA ASP A 58 -9.50 17.35 10.93
C ASP A 58 -8.09 17.37 10.32
N ALA A 59 -7.10 17.92 11.04
CA ALA A 59 -5.72 18.00 10.58
C ALA A 59 -4.97 16.66 10.66
N ILE A 60 -5.20 15.88 11.72
CA ILE A 60 -4.62 14.53 11.88
C ILE A 60 -5.28 13.57 10.89
N GLY A 61 -6.60 13.69 10.68
CA GLY A 61 -7.39 12.76 9.88
C GLY A 61 -7.59 11.41 10.59
N GLY A 62 -8.56 10.61 10.16
CA GLY A 62 -8.78 9.28 10.72
C GLY A 62 -9.49 9.22 12.08
N TYR A 63 -9.85 10.37 12.66
CA TYR A 63 -10.60 10.46 13.90
C TYR A 63 -11.85 11.34 13.73
N ASP A 64 -12.89 11.02 14.50
CA ASP A 64 -14.05 11.85 14.75
C ASP A 64 -14.12 12.18 16.24
N TYR A 65 -14.91 13.19 16.58
CA TYR A 65 -15.21 13.46 17.97
C TYR A 65 -16.69 13.78 18.17
N LYS A 66 -17.23 13.37 19.31
CA LYS A 66 -18.55 13.74 19.79
C LYS A 66 -18.43 14.42 21.14
N TYR A 67 -19.12 15.54 21.29
CA TYR A 67 -19.23 16.24 22.56
C TYR A 67 -20.63 16.04 23.11
N ASP A 68 -20.73 15.34 24.24
CA ASP A 68 -21.96 15.21 25.00
C ASP A 68 -22.12 16.41 25.95
N LYS A 69 -23.05 17.30 25.62
CA LYS A 69 -23.36 18.50 26.41
C LYS A 69 -23.93 18.18 27.80
N LYS A 70 -24.54 17.01 28.00
CA LYS A 70 -25.19 16.64 29.26
C LYS A 70 -24.19 16.16 30.30
N THR A 71 -23.21 15.37 29.86
CA THR A 71 -22.18 14.78 30.74
C THR A 71 -20.88 15.57 30.71
N GLY A 72 -20.70 16.46 29.73
CA GLY A 72 -19.43 17.13 29.47
C GLY A 72 -18.39 16.22 28.82
N ALA A 73 -18.75 14.98 28.48
CA ALA A 73 -17.83 14.01 27.91
C ALA A 73 -17.47 14.36 26.46
N ILE A 74 -16.20 14.15 26.11
CA ILE A 74 -15.71 14.26 24.73
C ILE A 74 -15.21 12.88 24.34
N ASP A 75 -15.97 12.21 23.46
CA ASP A 75 -15.60 10.92 22.90
C ASP A 75 -14.86 11.12 21.60
N ILE A 76 -13.59 10.73 21.56
CA ILE A 76 -12.80 10.70 20.33
C ILE A 76 -12.81 9.26 19.82
N THR A 77 -13.35 9.05 18.64
CA THR A 77 -13.41 7.74 17.99
C THR A 77 -12.55 7.75 16.75
N SER A 78 -11.87 6.65 16.45
CA SER A 78 -11.30 6.48 15.12
C SER A 78 -12.44 6.41 14.11
N LYS A 79 -12.42 7.30 13.10
CA LYS A 79 -13.14 7.03 11.85
C LYS A 79 -12.48 5.79 11.32
N VAL A 80 -13.23 4.72 11.05
CA VAL A 80 -12.69 3.55 10.37
C VAL A 80 -12.14 4.01 9.02
N THR A 81 -10.87 4.36 9.07
CA THR A 81 -10.04 4.85 7.99
C THR A 81 -8.97 3.81 8.01
N THR A 82 -8.93 3.00 6.95
CA THR A 82 -7.93 1.96 6.73
C THR A 82 -6.63 2.31 7.43
N LYS A 83 -6.38 1.65 8.58
CA LYS A 83 -5.04 1.49 9.11
C LYS A 83 -4.21 1.15 7.87
N THR A 84 -3.17 1.93 7.55
CA THR A 84 -2.29 1.61 6.41
C THR A 84 -1.50 0.36 6.78
N THR A 85 -2.20 -0.76 6.91
CA THR A 85 -1.65 -2.07 7.21
C THR A 85 -0.76 -2.37 6.02
N ILE A 86 0.52 -2.54 6.32
CA ILE A 86 1.55 -2.90 5.35
C ILE A 86 1.02 -4.06 4.50
N GLY A 87 1.12 -3.93 3.19
CA GLY A 87 0.65 -4.91 2.23
C GLY A 87 -0.81 -4.80 1.81
N LEU A 88 -1.63 -3.91 2.36
CA LEU A 88 -3.03 -3.74 1.89
C LEU A 88 -3.22 -2.62 0.85
N SER A 89 -2.14 -2.16 0.22
CA SER A 89 -2.20 -1.24 -0.91
C SER A 89 -0.97 -1.33 -1.79
N ARG A 90 -1.12 -1.05 -3.09
CA ARG A 90 0.00 -0.97 -4.05
C ARG A 90 1.06 0.05 -3.65
N SER A 91 0.65 1.17 -3.03
CA SER A 91 1.53 2.24 -2.57
C SER A 91 2.25 1.93 -1.26
N ASN A 92 1.83 0.89 -0.53
CA ASN A 92 2.46 0.42 0.70
C ASN A 92 2.52 -1.13 0.71
N PRO A 93 3.27 -1.75 -0.23
CA PRO A 93 3.36 -3.20 -0.33
C PRO A 93 4.18 -3.77 0.83
N ALA A 94 3.88 -5.01 1.20
CA ALA A 94 4.59 -5.73 2.24
C ALA A 94 5.97 -6.18 1.74
N PRO A 95 7.03 -6.06 2.56
CA PRO A 95 8.32 -6.68 2.25
C PRO A 95 8.21 -8.20 2.10
N LEU A 96 9.17 -8.80 1.40
CA LEU A 96 9.34 -10.25 1.34
C LEU A 96 9.36 -10.85 2.76
N GLY A 97 8.76 -12.03 2.94
CA GLY A 97 8.64 -12.72 4.22
C GLY A 97 7.56 -12.16 5.16
N THR A 98 6.90 -11.06 4.80
CA THR A 98 5.84 -10.47 5.64
C THR A 98 4.48 -11.12 5.36
N ALA A 99 3.83 -11.60 6.42
CA ALA A 99 2.48 -12.12 6.34
C ALA A 99 1.43 -10.99 6.25
N VAL A 100 0.54 -11.06 5.28
CA VAL A 100 -0.55 -10.08 5.06
C VAL A 100 -1.88 -10.79 5.11
N SER A 101 -2.77 -10.36 6.01
CA SER A 101 -4.15 -10.83 6.09
C SER A 101 -5.06 -9.93 5.27
N VAL A 102 -5.84 -10.52 4.37
CA VAL A 102 -6.73 -9.81 3.46
C VAL A 102 -8.11 -10.46 3.42
N ASP A 103 -9.14 -9.63 3.37
CA ASP A 103 -10.52 -10.03 3.06
C ASP A 103 -10.72 -9.95 1.55
N VAL A 104 -10.97 -11.09 0.92
CA VAL A 104 -11.23 -11.19 -0.51
C VAL A 104 -12.72 -11.07 -0.74
N ALA A 105 -13.11 -9.93 -1.32
CA ALA A 105 -14.49 -9.62 -1.67
C ALA A 105 -14.87 -10.25 -3.03
N ASP A 106 -14.80 -11.58 -3.11
CA ASP A 106 -15.39 -12.33 -4.22
C ASP A 106 -16.92 -12.29 -4.11
N ILE A 107 -17.59 -11.87 -5.19
CA ILE A 107 -19.05 -11.67 -5.22
C ILE A 107 -19.79 -12.97 -4.87
N LEU A 108 -19.25 -14.10 -5.30
CA LEU A 108 -19.88 -15.41 -5.12
C LEU A 108 -19.36 -16.12 -3.88
N ASN A 109 -18.08 -15.99 -3.55
CA ASN A 109 -17.44 -16.72 -2.46
C ASN A 109 -16.47 -15.86 -1.65
N PRO A 110 -16.95 -14.89 -0.85
CA PRO A 110 -16.06 -14.07 -0.03
C PRO A 110 -15.35 -14.91 1.02
N TYR A 111 -14.07 -14.62 1.26
CA TYR A 111 -13.24 -15.32 2.23
C TYR A 111 -12.16 -14.40 2.80
N SER A 112 -11.48 -14.86 3.84
CA SER A 112 -10.31 -14.18 4.40
C SER A 112 -9.12 -15.13 4.38
N ALA A 113 -7.96 -14.61 4.01
CA ALA A 113 -6.72 -15.39 3.97
C ALA A 113 -5.53 -14.58 4.47
N THR A 114 -4.54 -15.28 5.01
CA THR A 114 -3.20 -14.73 5.27
C THR A 114 -2.24 -15.29 4.24
N VAL A 115 -1.50 -14.42 3.57
CA VAL A 115 -0.55 -14.78 2.51
C VAL A 115 0.83 -14.23 2.82
N THR A 116 1.86 -15.02 2.52
CA THR A 116 3.27 -14.63 2.64
C THR A 116 4.02 -15.05 1.38
N ILE A 117 4.81 -14.14 0.83
CA ILE A 117 5.80 -14.47 -0.20
C ILE A 117 7.11 -14.75 0.52
N ASN A 118 7.53 -16.02 0.59
CA ASN A 118 8.65 -16.43 1.43
C ASN A 118 9.99 -16.23 0.73
N GLU A 119 10.07 -16.68 -0.53
CA GLU A 119 11.29 -16.73 -1.32
C GLU A 119 10.96 -16.39 -2.77
N VAL A 120 11.91 -15.76 -3.46
CA VAL A 120 11.81 -15.41 -4.88
C VAL A 120 13.13 -15.73 -5.56
N VAL A 121 13.04 -16.50 -6.65
CA VAL A 121 14.14 -16.75 -7.59
C VAL A 121 13.76 -16.09 -8.92
N ARG A 122 14.71 -15.44 -9.59
CA ARG A 122 14.47 -14.67 -10.81
C ARG A 122 15.53 -14.95 -11.88
N GLY A 123 15.16 -14.78 -13.14
CA GLY A 123 16.09 -14.80 -14.26
C GLY A 123 16.54 -16.21 -14.64
N GLU A 124 17.82 -16.39 -14.92
CA GLU A 124 18.36 -17.68 -15.38
C GLU A 124 18.17 -18.80 -14.36
N GLU A 125 18.32 -18.52 -13.07
CA GLU A 125 18.10 -19.52 -12.01
C GLU A 125 16.63 -19.93 -11.93
N ALA A 126 15.71 -18.98 -12.09
CA ALA A 126 14.28 -19.28 -12.17
C ALA A 126 13.96 -20.13 -13.40
N TRP A 127 14.56 -19.82 -14.54
CA TRP A 127 14.38 -20.59 -15.76
C TRP A 127 14.87 -22.03 -15.60
N LYS A 128 16.04 -22.25 -14.98
CA LYS A 128 16.53 -23.60 -14.68
C LYS A 128 15.54 -24.40 -13.83
N LEU A 129 14.95 -23.78 -12.80
CA LEU A 129 13.93 -24.42 -11.97
C LEU A 129 12.68 -24.80 -12.78
N VAL A 130 12.18 -23.88 -13.61
CA VAL A 130 11.00 -24.11 -14.46
C VAL A 130 11.26 -25.21 -15.50
N GLN A 131 12.43 -25.23 -16.13
CA GLN A 131 12.81 -26.26 -17.09
C GLN A 131 13.02 -27.63 -16.42
N THR A 132 13.55 -27.65 -15.18
CA THR A 132 13.69 -28.88 -14.39
C THR A 132 12.32 -29.44 -14.00
N ALA A 133 11.36 -28.57 -13.66
CA ALA A 133 10.01 -28.98 -13.31
C ALA A 133 9.29 -29.65 -14.49
N ASN A 134 9.46 -29.09 -15.70
CA ASN A 134 8.98 -29.71 -16.92
C ASN A 134 9.78 -29.20 -18.11
N MET A 135 10.47 -30.10 -18.81
CA MET A 135 11.27 -29.76 -19.99
C MET A 135 10.44 -29.27 -21.19
N PHE A 136 9.11 -29.46 -21.16
CA PHE A 136 8.17 -28.95 -22.15
C PHE A 136 7.65 -27.54 -21.83
N ASN A 137 8.06 -26.94 -20.71
CA ASN A 137 7.75 -25.54 -20.47
C ASN A 137 8.42 -24.66 -21.54
N ASP A 138 7.66 -23.69 -22.06
CA ASP A 138 8.19 -22.73 -23.02
C ASP A 138 9.28 -21.86 -22.39
N ALA A 139 10.31 -21.53 -23.17
CA ALA A 139 11.26 -20.48 -22.82
C ALA A 139 10.52 -19.14 -22.62
N PRO A 140 11.04 -18.24 -21.75
CA PRO A 140 10.42 -16.93 -21.62
C PRO A 140 10.49 -16.19 -22.96
N LYS A 141 9.45 -15.41 -23.29
CA LYS A 141 9.40 -14.59 -24.50
C LYS A 141 10.61 -13.64 -24.55
N ASP A 142 11.00 -13.22 -25.76
CA ASP A 142 12.09 -12.25 -25.93
C ASP A 142 11.85 -10.99 -25.09
N GLY A 143 12.89 -10.59 -24.34
CA GLY A 143 12.80 -9.45 -23.41
C GLY A 143 12.17 -9.76 -22.04
N PHE A 144 11.66 -10.98 -21.83
CA PHE A 144 11.09 -11.43 -20.57
C PHE A 144 11.96 -12.49 -19.89
N GLU A 145 11.72 -12.71 -18.60
CA GLU A 145 12.32 -13.78 -17.82
C GLU A 145 11.34 -14.33 -16.80
N TYR A 146 11.65 -15.51 -16.26
CA TYR A 146 10.85 -16.15 -15.23
C TYR A 146 11.14 -15.58 -13.84
N ILE A 147 10.09 -15.55 -13.02
CA ILE A 147 10.15 -15.46 -11.56
C ILE A 147 9.50 -16.72 -11.00
N VAL A 148 10.16 -17.38 -10.05
CA VAL A 148 9.59 -18.45 -9.24
C VAL A 148 9.46 -17.93 -7.80
N ALA A 149 8.25 -17.91 -7.27
CA ALA A 149 7.98 -17.46 -5.91
C ALA A 149 7.43 -18.61 -5.05
N LYS A 150 7.99 -18.79 -3.85
CA LYS A 150 7.46 -19.72 -2.84
C LYS A 150 6.44 -18.99 -1.98
N ILE A 151 5.18 -19.41 -2.08
CA ILE A 151 4.06 -18.71 -1.45
C ILE A 151 3.46 -19.60 -0.36
N SER A 152 3.22 -19.02 0.81
CA SER A 152 2.45 -19.64 1.89
C SER A 152 1.10 -18.96 1.99
N ALA A 153 0.05 -19.74 2.19
CA ALA A 153 -1.29 -19.23 2.42
C ALA A 153 -2.00 -19.97 3.55
N LYS A 154 -2.84 -19.26 4.29
CA LYS A 154 -3.74 -19.78 5.31
C LYS A 154 -5.14 -19.26 5.07
N ALA A 155 -6.12 -20.14 5.01
CA ALA A 155 -7.52 -19.73 5.03
C ALA A 155 -7.90 -19.35 6.47
N THR A 156 -8.23 -18.10 6.73
CA THR A 156 -8.62 -17.65 8.08
C THR A 156 -10.13 -17.68 8.26
N LYS A 157 -10.88 -17.45 7.17
CA LYS A 157 -12.34 -17.54 7.14
C LYS A 157 -12.81 -17.96 5.76
N THR A 158 -13.84 -18.77 5.69
CA THR A 158 -14.52 -19.14 4.44
C THR A 158 -15.98 -18.70 4.48
N LYS A 159 -16.64 -18.61 3.32
CA LYS A 159 -18.03 -18.12 3.21
C LYS A 159 -18.99 -18.93 4.07
N LYS A 160 -18.86 -20.26 4.04
CA LYS A 160 -19.73 -21.22 4.73
C LYS A 160 -18.90 -22.09 5.65
N THR A 161 -19.48 -22.52 6.76
CA THR A 161 -18.91 -23.61 7.56
C THR A 161 -18.64 -24.82 6.68
N ASP A 162 -17.51 -25.48 6.92
CA ASP A 162 -17.08 -26.67 6.17
C ASP A 162 -16.99 -26.45 4.64
N SER A 163 -16.58 -25.24 4.24
CA SER A 163 -16.20 -24.94 2.86
C SER A 163 -14.72 -24.59 2.77
N GLN A 164 -14.14 -24.89 1.61
CA GLN A 164 -12.74 -24.59 1.28
C GLN A 164 -12.62 -23.39 0.33
N ILE A 165 -11.44 -22.77 0.33
CA ILE A 165 -10.99 -21.86 -0.71
C ILE A 165 -9.96 -22.57 -1.60
N ASP A 166 -9.85 -22.12 -2.85
CA ASP A 166 -8.84 -22.58 -3.80
C ASP A 166 -7.84 -21.43 -4.04
N ILE A 167 -6.56 -21.70 -3.79
CA ILE A 167 -5.46 -20.78 -4.04
C ILE A 167 -4.46 -21.46 -4.96
N SER A 168 -4.27 -20.88 -6.14
CA SER A 168 -3.33 -21.35 -7.14
C SER A 168 -2.50 -20.18 -7.69
N ASN A 169 -1.60 -20.46 -8.63
CA ASN A 169 -0.85 -19.43 -9.37
C ASN A 169 -1.77 -18.31 -9.91
N TYR A 170 -2.96 -18.67 -10.39
CA TYR A 170 -3.92 -17.74 -11.00
C TYR A 170 -4.63 -16.84 -9.99
N SER A 171 -4.53 -17.13 -8.70
CA SER A 171 -5.01 -16.23 -7.64
C SER A 171 -4.12 -15.00 -7.48
N PHE A 172 -2.97 -14.97 -8.16
CA PHE A 172 -1.97 -13.91 -8.10
C PHE A 172 -1.82 -13.20 -9.43
N THR A 173 -1.39 -11.94 -9.36
CA THR A 173 -1.01 -11.16 -10.53
C THR A 173 0.28 -10.43 -10.25
N LEU A 174 1.21 -10.47 -11.21
CA LEU A 174 2.40 -9.65 -11.18
C LEU A 174 2.08 -8.28 -11.80
N VAL A 175 2.52 -7.20 -11.17
CA VAL A 175 2.20 -5.82 -11.56
C VAL A 175 3.49 -5.01 -11.62
N SER A 176 3.74 -4.35 -12.75
CA SER A 176 4.89 -3.46 -12.91
C SER A 176 4.83 -2.23 -11.98
N PRO A 177 5.96 -1.54 -11.73
CA PRO A 177 6.01 -0.30 -10.94
C PRO A 177 5.03 0.78 -11.41
N VAL A 178 4.82 0.85 -12.73
CA VAL A 178 3.88 1.80 -13.36
C VAL A 178 2.42 1.36 -13.28
N GLY A 179 2.13 0.21 -12.69
CA GLY A 179 0.76 -0.26 -12.44
C GLY A 179 0.14 -1.08 -13.59
N LYS A 180 0.95 -1.54 -14.56
CA LYS A 180 0.50 -2.46 -15.61
C LYS A 180 0.63 -3.90 -15.14
N ASP A 181 -0.44 -4.67 -15.25
CA ASP A 181 -0.46 -6.11 -15.00
C ASP A 181 0.34 -6.87 -16.07
N TYR A 182 1.09 -7.89 -15.64
CA TYR A 182 1.68 -8.89 -16.51
C TYR A 182 0.69 -10.02 -16.75
N GLU A 183 0.72 -10.56 -17.97
CA GLU A 183 -0.07 -11.75 -18.31
C GLU A 183 0.47 -12.98 -17.56
N ASN A 184 -0.43 -13.83 -17.11
CA ASN A 184 -0.04 -15.15 -16.58
C ASN A 184 0.41 -16.03 -17.76
N GLN A 185 1.66 -16.49 -17.70
CA GLN A 185 2.18 -17.49 -18.63
C GLN A 185 1.84 -18.89 -18.09
N PHE A 186 1.30 -19.77 -18.95
CA PHE A 186 1.14 -21.16 -18.58
C PHE A 186 2.51 -21.84 -18.52
N ALA A 187 2.92 -22.25 -17.32
CA ALA A 187 4.12 -23.05 -17.08
C ALA A 187 3.88 -23.98 -15.90
N VAL A 188 4.40 -25.20 -15.98
CA VAL A 188 4.41 -26.13 -14.84
C VAL A 188 5.43 -25.63 -13.83
N ALA A 189 4.94 -25.30 -12.63
CA ALA A 189 5.78 -24.85 -11.53
C ALA A 189 6.60 -26.00 -10.91
N PRO A 190 7.75 -25.70 -10.26
CA PRO A 190 8.45 -26.67 -9.44
C PRO A 190 7.60 -27.24 -8.30
N GLU A 191 7.89 -28.47 -7.88
CA GLU A 191 7.18 -29.10 -6.76
C GLU A 191 7.68 -28.60 -5.38
N PRO A 192 6.81 -28.46 -4.37
CA PRO A 192 5.36 -28.56 -4.48
C PRO A 192 4.76 -27.37 -5.25
N ALA A 193 4.01 -27.62 -6.32
CA ALA A 193 3.35 -26.56 -7.06
C ALA A 193 2.26 -25.87 -6.20
N LEU A 194 2.04 -24.57 -6.38
CA LEU A 194 1.00 -23.84 -5.66
C LEU A 194 -0.40 -24.25 -6.17
N SER A 195 -1.00 -25.23 -5.49
CA SER A 195 -2.36 -25.72 -5.71
C SER A 195 -2.99 -26.11 -4.38
N LEU A 196 -3.50 -25.11 -3.66
CA LEU A 196 -3.98 -25.27 -2.29
C LEU A 196 -5.51 -25.28 -2.24
N LYS A 197 -6.07 -26.31 -1.59
CA LYS A 197 -7.48 -26.40 -1.22
C LYS A 197 -7.59 -26.36 0.29
N LEU A 198 -8.03 -25.23 0.84
CA LEU A 198 -7.90 -24.92 2.27
C LEU A 198 -9.26 -24.70 2.91
N TYR A 199 -9.61 -25.52 3.90
CA TYR A 199 -10.68 -25.22 4.85
C TYR A 199 -10.24 -24.13 5.84
N ALA A 200 -11.20 -23.48 6.49
CA ALA A 200 -10.88 -22.47 7.51
C ALA A 200 -9.94 -23.04 8.60
N GLY A 201 -8.85 -22.31 8.87
CA GLY A 201 -7.78 -22.70 9.78
C GLY A 201 -6.62 -23.43 9.12
N ALA A 202 -6.82 -24.06 7.96
CA ALA A 202 -5.78 -24.80 7.24
C ALA A 202 -4.80 -23.86 6.52
N SER A 203 -3.57 -24.34 6.34
CA SER A 203 -2.50 -23.64 5.63
C SER A 203 -1.69 -24.58 4.76
N GLY A 204 -1.04 -24.03 3.75
CA GLY A 204 -0.10 -24.75 2.89
C GLY A 204 0.85 -23.79 2.18
N SER A 205 1.77 -24.36 1.42
CA SER A 205 2.73 -23.59 0.63
C SER A 205 3.06 -24.30 -0.68
N GLY A 206 3.40 -23.53 -1.70
CA GLY A 206 3.89 -24.07 -2.97
C GLY A 206 4.57 -23.00 -3.82
N TYR A 207 5.16 -23.43 -4.93
CA TYR A 207 5.80 -22.56 -5.90
C TYR A 207 4.81 -22.09 -6.97
N ALA A 208 4.85 -20.79 -7.27
CA ALA A 208 4.17 -20.16 -8.38
C ALA A 208 5.19 -19.57 -9.35
N VAL A 209 4.86 -19.56 -10.63
CA VAL A 209 5.70 -19.07 -11.72
C VAL A 209 5.02 -17.85 -12.36
N PHE A 210 5.83 -16.85 -12.65
CA PHE A 210 5.43 -15.63 -13.34
C PHE A 210 6.47 -15.29 -14.41
N THR A 211 6.09 -14.44 -15.37
CA THR A 211 7.03 -13.83 -16.30
C THR A 211 7.03 -12.32 -16.13
N VAL A 212 8.20 -11.70 -16.29
CA VAL A 212 8.41 -10.26 -16.09
C VAL A 212 9.32 -9.72 -17.18
N ASP A 213 9.18 -8.45 -17.54
CA ASP A 213 10.16 -7.76 -18.38
C ASP A 213 11.51 -7.73 -17.66
N LYS A 214 12.59 -8.11 -18.35
CA LYS A 214 13.95 -8.13 -17.78
C LYS A 214 14.38 -6.77 -17.21
N LYS A 215 13.83 -5.67 -17.74
CA LYS A 215 14.14 -4.29 -17.31
C LYS A 215 13.35 -3.87 -16.08
N ASP A 216 12.28 -4.56 -15.73
CA ASP A 216 11.47 -4.23 -14.56
C ASP A 216 12.14 -4.77 -13.30
N THR A 217 12.83 -3.90 -12.57
CA THR A 217 13.59 -4.30 -11.37
C THR A 217 12.72 -4.44 -10.12
N ASP A 218 11.50 -3.90 -10.11
CA ASP A 218 10.69 -3.69 -8.91
C ASP A 218 9.21 -4.10 -9.09
N PRO A 219 8.91 -5.26 -9.71
CA PRO A 219 7.54 -5.70 -9.84
C PRO A 219 6.94 -6.02 -8.46
N LEU A 220 5.62 -5.83 -8.36
CA LEU A 220 4.83 -6.19 -7.19
C LEU A 220 3.99 -7.42 -7.50
N LEU A 221 3.77 -8.26 -6.50
CA LEU A 221 2.80 -9.35 -6.58
C LEU A 221 1.57 -9.00 -5.77
N THR A 222 0.39 -9.29 -6.32
CA THR A 222 -0.87 -9.01 -5.64
C THR A 222 -1.80 -10.22 -5.62
N PHE A 223 -2.65 -10.27 -4.58
CA PHE A 223 -3.61 -11.34 -4.31
C PHE A 223 -4.93 -10.75 -3.81
N GLY A 224 -6.05 -11.26 -4.33
CA GLY A 224 -7.38 -10.92 -3.80
C GLY A 224 -7.84 -9.48 -4.07
N ARG A 225 -7.35 -8.85 -5.14
CA ARG A 225 -7.89 -7.56 -5.62
C ARG A 225 -9.35 -7.72 -6.06
N LYS A 226 -10.11 -6.64 -6.00
CA LYS A 226 -11.42 -6.54 -6.66
C LYS A 226 -11.24 -6.42 -8.18
N TYR A 227 -12.33 -6.61 -8.92
CA TYR A 227 -12.35 -6.49 -10.38
C TYR A 227 -11.89 -5.12 -10.89
N ASP A 228 -12.13 -4.05 -10.13
CA ASP A 228 -11.68 -2.68 -10.45
C ASP A 228 -10.21 -2.41 -10.08
N GLY A 229 -9.47 -3.42 -9.62
CA GLY A 229 -8.08 -3.31 -9.18
C GLY A 229 -7.88 -2.76 -7.77
N THR A 230 -8.95 -2.40 -7.07
CA THR A 230 -8.86 -1.89 -5.69
C THR A 230 -8.70 -3.01 -4.65
N GLY A 231 -8.14 -2.66 -3.50
CA GLY A 231 -7.91 -3.61 -2.40
C GLY A 231 -6.81 -4.62 -2.71
N GLY A 232 -6.93 -5.81 -2.12
CA GLY A 232 -5.96 -6.90 -2.23
C GLY A 232 -4.76 -6.77 -1.31
N ALA A 233 -4.03 -7.88 -1.18
CA ALA A 233 -2.70 -7.91 -0.60
C ALA A 233 -1.66 -7.60 -1.69
N TRP A 234 -0.57 -6.92 -1.32
CA TRP A 234 0.47 -6.42 -2.19
C TRP A 234 1.83 -6.69 -1.57
N PHE A 235 2.75 -7.25 -2.34
CA PHE A 235 4.05 -7.71 -1.86
C PHE A 235 5.18 -7.23 -2.77
N LYS A 236 6.29 -6.87 -2.16
CA LYS A 236 7.59 -6.72 -2.83
C LYS A 236 8.20 -8.10 -3.05
N LEU A 237 9.02 -8.22 -4.09
CA LEU A 237 9.71 -9.46 -4.44
C LEU A 237 11.22 -9.42 -4.17
N LYS A 238 11.70 -8.34 -3.54
CA LYS A 238 13.06 -8.15 -3.02
C LYS A 238 13.05 -7.16 -1.85
#